data_AF-A0A950HNP6-F1
#
_entry.id   AF-A0A950HNP6-F1
#
_cell.length_a   1.000
_cell.length_b   1.000
_cell.length_c   1.000
_cell.angle_alpha   90.00
_cell.angle_beta   90.00
_cell.angle_gamma   90.00
#
_symmetry.space_group_name_H-M   'P 1'
#
loop_
_entity.id
_entity.type
_entity.pdbx_description
1 polymer ?
#
loop_
_entity_poly.entity_id
_entity_poly.type
_entity_poly.pdbx_seq_one_letter_code
_entity_poly.pdbx_strand_id
1 'polypeptide(L)'
;MANEDLFGVGPARGSATARNMPPQKASPGRPRQGASSAVTPGENGYTAASIEVLEGLEPVRRRPGMYIGGTDEAALHHLFAEVMDNAMDEAVAGHATWIEVVLEADGWLTVNDNGRGIPVDPHPKFPRKSALEVIMTTLHAGGKFDSKVYETSGGLHGVGVSVVNALSERLEVEVARGQVLYRQTFERGHPVSKLEELGKTHNRRGTKVRFKPDAQIFGPDARFKPARLFKMARSKAYLFGGVEIRWRCAPALIGTDTKVPAEAV
;
A
#
# COMPACT_ATOMS: atom_id res chain seq x y z
N MET A 1 -36.98 -23.95 31.84
CA MET A 1 -36.18 -22.97 31.09
C MET A 1 -35.44 -23.80 30.03
N ALA A 2 -35.90 -23.92 28.78
CA ALA A 2 -35.83 -22.92 27.69
C ALA A 2 -34.41 -22.33 27.60
N ASN A 3 -33.67 -22.33 26.48
CA ASN A 3 -33.90 -22.72 25.09
C ASN A 3 -32.49 -22.89 24.46
N GLU A 4 -32.25 -23.99 23.74
CA GLU A 4 -31.91 -24.04 22.31
C GLU A 4 -30.45 -23.83 21.90
N ASP A 5 -29.91 -24.94 21.40
CA ASP A 5 -28.61 -25.17 20.79
C ASP A 5 -28.59 -24.61 19.36
N LEU A 6 -27.53 -23.85 19.02
CA LEU A 6 -27.53 -22.88 17.92
C LEU A 6 -27.27 -23.49 16.54
N PHE A 7 -26.94 -24.79 16.41
CA PHE A 7 -26.58 -25.38 15.10
C PHE A 7 -26.97 -26.87 14.93
N GLY A 8 -28.18 -27.25 15.35
CA GLY A 8 -28.70 -28.60 15.16
C GLY A 8 -29.36 -28.82 13.79
N VAL A 9 -28.61 -29.30 12.80
CA VAL A 9 -29.16 -29.83 11.54
C VAL A 9 -29.63 -31.27 11.78
N GLY A 10 -30.95 -31.49 11.83
CA GLY A 10 -31.59 -32.81 11.91
C GLY A 10 -32.13 -33.28 10.54
N PRO A 11 -32.03 -34.57 10.18
CA PRO A 11 -32.44 -35.09 8.88
C PRO A 11 -33.87 -35.66 8.89
N ALA A 12 -34.55 -35.67 7.73
CA ALA A 12 -35.64 -36.61 7.49
C ALA A 12 -35.85 -36.90 5.99
N ARG A 13 -35.91 -38.20 5.67
CA ARG A 13 -36.26 -38.79 4.37
C ARG A 13 -37.78 -38.81 4.15
N GLY A 14 -38.23 -38.90 2.89
CA GLY A 14 -39.52 -39.49 2.55
C GLY A 14 -40.10 -39.09 1.20
N SER A 15 -40.22 -40.05 0.29
CA SER A 15 -40.74 -39.92 -1.08
C SER A 15 -42.27 -39.85 -1.16
N ALA A 16 -42.82 -39.14 -2.16
CA ALA A 16 -44.10 -39.50 -2.79
C ALA A 16 -44.18 -38.97 -4.24
N THR A 17 -44.77 -39.78 -5.11
CA THR A 17 -44.80 -39.69 -6.57
C THR A 17 -46.02 -38.92 -7.13
N ALA A 18 -45.79 -38.36 -8.32
CA ALA A 18 -46.71 -38.12 -9.45
C ALA A 18 -47.91 -37.16 -9.31
N ARG A 19 -47.90 -36.09 -10.13
CA ARG A 19 -48.74 -36.01 -11.35
C ARG A 19 -48.43 -34.79 -12.21
N ASN A 20 -48.44 -35.02 -13.52
CA ASN A 20 -48.16 -34.08 -14.60
C ASN A 20 -49.50 -33.42 -15.02
N MET A 21 -49.58 -32.09 -15.03
CA MET A 21 -50.70 -31.33 -15.64
C MET A 21 -50.18 -30.10 -16.41
N PRO A 22 -50.80 -29.76 -17.55
CA PRO A 22 -50.25 -28.84 -18.55
C PRO A 22 -50.37 -27.36 -18.16
N PRO A 23 -49.59 -26.45 -18.80
CA PRO A 23 -49.53 -25.04 -18.43
C PRO A 23 -50.79 -24.29 -18.87
N GLN A 24 -51.48 -23.62 -17.94
CA GLN A 24 -52.53 -22.65 -18.26
C GLN A 24 -51.90 -21.25 -18.43
N LYS A 25 -52.19 -20.63 -19.58
CA LYS A 25 -51.79 -19.27 -19.93
C LYS A 25 -52.49 -18.26 -19.01
N ALA A 26 -51.72 -17.42 -18.32
CA ALA A 26 -52.23 -16.30 -17.55
C ALA A 26 -52.54 -15.10 -18.46
N SER A 27 -53.74 -14.54 -18.33
CA SER A 27 -54.16 -13.28 -18.96
C SER A 27 -53.54 -12.07 -18.24
N PRO A 28 -53.22 -10.95 -18.91
CA PRO A 28 -52.57 -9.82 -18.29
C PRO A 28 -53.55 -8.98 -17.45
N GLY A 29 -53.35 -8.96 -16.13
CA GLY A 29 -54.03 -8.07 -15.19
C GLY A 29 -53.36 -6.69 -15.12
N ARG A 30 -54.19 -5.64 -15.10
CA ARG A 30 -53.89 -4.19 -15.04
C ARG A 30 -52.83 -3.80 -13.99
N PRO A 31 -52.08 -2.68 -14.18
CA PRO A 31 -51.02 -2.27 -13.26
C PRO A 31 -51.60 -1.86 -11.90
N ARG A 32 -51.08 -2.43 -10.81
CA ARG A 32 -51.38 -1.97 -9.44
C ARG A 32 -50.63 -0.66 -9.18
N GLN A 33 -51.38 0.37 -8.80
CA GLN A 33 -50.86 1.65 -8.32
C GLN A 33 -49.97 1.43 -7.09
N GLY A 34 -48.86 2.16 -7.04
CA GLY A 34 -47.79 2.00 -6.06
C GLY A 34 -48.27 2.14 -4.61
N ALA A 35 -47.94 1.14 -3.80
CA ALA A 35 -48.04 1.25 -2.36
C ALA A 35 -46.94 2.19 -1.86
N SER A 36 -47.32 3.26 -1.16
CA SER A 36 -46.39 4.06 -0.36
C SER A 36 -45.84 3.16 0.74
N SER A 37 -44.53 2.93 0.74
CA SER A 37 -43.85 2.18 1.79
C SER A 37 -44.03 2.88 3.14
N ALA A 38 -44.67 2.18 4.08
CA ALA A 38 -44.76 2.60 5.47
C ALA A 38 -43.37 2.66 6.10
N VAL A 39 -43.03 3.78 6.72
CA VAL A 39 -41.75 4.02 7.41
C VAL A 39 -41.77 3.25 8.74
N THR A 40 -40.74 2.44 8.97
CA THR A 40 -40.60 1.65 10.20
C THR A 40 -40.10 2.56 11.33
N PRO A 41 -40.77 2.64 12.50
CA PRO A 41 -40.33 3.51 13.59
C PRO A 41 -39.02 3.00 14.20
N GLY A 42 -37.93 3.73 13.96
CA GLY A 42 -36.54 3.38 14.33
C GLY A 42 -35.50 3.95 13.37
N GLU A 43 -35.93 4.34 12.17
CA GLU A 43 -35.12 4.97 11.13
C GLU A 43 -35.00 6.49 11.36
N ASN A 44 -34.16 6.91 12.32
CA ASN A 44 -33.79 8.32 12.52
C ASN A 44 -32.92 8.83 11.34
N GLY A 45 -33.44 8.85 10.12
CA GLY A 45 -32.73 9.31 8.92
C GLY A 45 -31.50 8.47 8.53
N TYR A 46 -31.19 7.39 9.26
CA TYR A 46 -30.16 6.43 8.91
C TYR A 46 -30.69 5.52 7.81
N THR A 47 -30.22 5.75 6.59
CA THR A 47 -30.64 5.02 5.38
C THR A 47 -29.42 4.38 4.73
N ALA A 48 -29.63 3.62 3.65
CA ALA A 48 -28.53 3.12 2.84
C ALA A 48 -27.58 4.24 2.36
N ALA A 49 -28.08 5.46 2.15
CA ALA A 49 -27.27 6.63 1.78
C ALA A 49 -26.36 7.13 2.92
N SER A 50 -26.59 6.70 4.16
CA SER A 50 -25.71 7.00 5.30
C SER A 50 -24.48 6.08 5.36
N ILE A 51 -24.41 5.06 4.51
CA ILE A 51 -23.26 4.15 4.42
C ILE A 51 -22.27 4.71 3.41
N GLU A 52 -21.13 5.16 3.90
CA GLU A 52 -20.02 5.64 3.08
C GLU A 52 -19.07 4.47 2.74
N VAL A 53 -18.71 4.34 1.47
CA VAL A 53 -17.68 3.41 0.99
C VAL A 53 -16.47 4.24 0.58
N LEU A 54 -15.35 4.02 1.27
CA LEU A 54 -14.07 4.66 0.96
C LEU A 54 -13.30 3.81 -0.04
N GLU A 55 -12.90 4.40 -1.16
CA GLU A 55 -12.26 3.66 -2.27
C GLU A 55 -10.74 3.85 -2.28
N GLY A 56 -10.04 2.88 -2.88
CA GLY A 56 -8.59 2.94 -3.08
C GLY A 56 -7.81 3.13 -1.78
N LEU A 57 -7.16 4.30 -1.64
CA LEU A 57 -6.31 4.65 -0.49
C LEU A 57 -6.94 5.68 0.45
N GLU A 58 -8.19 6.09 0.21
CA GLU A 58 -8.91 7.01 1.10
C GLU A 58 -8.99 6.50 2.55
N PRO A 59 -9.24 5.20 2.83
CA PRO A 59 -9.24 4.69 4.21
C PRO A 59 -7.94 4.97 4.96
N VAL A 60 -6.80 4.89 4.27
CA VAL A 60 -5.46 5.12 4.86
C VAL A 60 -5.34 6.55 5.34
N ARG A 61 -5.74 7.51 4.50
CA ARG A 61 -5.69 8.94 4.84
C ARG A 61 -6.70 9.30 5.92
N ARG A 62 -7.86 8.64 5.95
CA ARG A 62 -8.92 8.91 6.94
C ARG A 62 -8.60 8.32 8.32
N ARG A 63 -7.83 7.22 8.36
CA ARG A 63 -7.49 6.47 9.57
C ARG A 63 -6.01 6.02 9.56
N PRO A 64 -5.04 6.94 9.47
CA PRO A 64 -3.61 6.60 9.36
C PRO A 64 -3.11 5.76 10.54
N GLY A 65 -3.68 5.97 11.75
CA GLY A 65 -3.36 5.20 12.94
C GLY A 65 -3.55 3.69 12.79
N MET A 66 -4.51 3.24 11.97
CA MET A 66 -4.75 1.83 11.71
C MET A 66 -3.63 1.18 10.87
N TYR A 67 -2.90 1.97 10.09
CA TYR A 67 -1.89 1.49 9.15
C TYR A 67 -0.45 1.70 9.64
N ILE A 68 -0.16 2.85 10.25
CA ILE A 68 1.20 3.22 10.68
C ILE A 68 1.33 3.49 12.18
N GLY A 69 0.27 3.27 12.96
CA GLY A 69 0.28 3.41 14.42
C GLY A 69 0.07 4.84 14.95
N GLY A 70 -0.07 5.85 14.08
CA GLY A 70 -0.41 7.22 14.48
C GLY A 70 -0.15 8.25 13.38
N THR A 71 0.01 9.51 13.77
CA THR A 71 0.46 10.62 12.91
C THR A 71 1.54 11.47 13.59
N ASP A 72 2.19 10.91 14.60
CA ASP A 72 3.28 11.57 15.33
C ASP A 72 4.64 11.37 14.61
N GLU A 73 5.71 11.83 15.25
CA GLU A 73 7.06 11.66 14.73
C GLU A 73 7.42 10.18 14.50
N ALA A 74 6.98 9.27 15.40
CA ALA A 74 7.28 7.86 15.26
C ALA A 74 6.60 7.26 14.02
N ALA A 75 5.33 7.58 13.82
CA ALA A 75 4.55 7.18 12.65
C ALA A 75 5.13 7.75 11.35
N LEU A 76 5.60 9.02 11.36
CA LEU A 76 6.28 9.63 10.22
C LEU A 76 7.54 8.85 9.80
N HIS A 77 8.36 8.41 10.76
CA HIS A 77 9.54 7.60 10.47
C HIS A 77 9.20 6.15 10.09
N HIS A 78 7.99 5.67 10.44
CA HIS A 78 7.51 4.37 9.98
C HIS A 78 7.37 4.34 8.45
N LEU A 79 7.04 5.47 7.82
CA LEU A 79 7.02 5.56 6.35
C LEU A 79 8.37 5.18 5.74
N PHE A 80 9.46 5.62 6.36
CA PHE A 80 10.81 5.22 5.94
C PHE A 80 11.05 3.73 6.14
N ALA A 81 10.65 3.17 7.29
CA ALA A 81 10.82 1.74 7.54
C ALA A 81 10.12 0.88 6.48
N GLU A 82 8.91 1.24 6.06
CA GLU A 82 8.16 0.51 5.02
C GLU A 82 8.89 0.49 3.67
N VAL A 83 9.49 1.61 3.26
CA VAL A 83 10.26 1.65 2.00
C VAL A 83 11.60 0.91 2.17
N MET A 84 12.29 1.13 3.29
CA MET A 84 13.56 0.48 3.60
C MET A 84 13.42 -1.04 3.67
N ASP A 85 12.35 -1.55 4.26
CA ASP A 85 12.10 -2.99 4.40
C ASP A 85 11.84 -3.65 3.04
N ASN A 86 11.20 -2.95 2.10
CA ASN A 86 11.07 -3.45 0.73
C ASN A 86 12.42 -3.56 0.01
N ALA A 87 13.32 -2.59 0.19
CA ALA A 87 14.69 -2.66 -0.34
C ALA A 87 15.50 -3.76 0.35
N MET A 88 15.35 -3.93 1.67
CA MET A 88 16.00 -5.02 2.42
C MET A 88 15.51 -6.40 1.99
N ASP A 89 14.23 -6.57 1.66
CA ASP A 89 13.73 -7.85 1.19
C ASP A 89 14.37 -8.27 -0.16
N GLU A 90 14.74 -7.32 -1.02
CA GLU A 90 15.55 -7.60 -2.22
C GLU A 90 16.99 -8.00 -1.86
N ALA A 91 17.57 -7.42 -0.82
CA ALA A 91 18.90 -7.78 -0.33
C ALA A 91 18.90 -9.18 0.31
N VAL A 92 17.90 -9.48 1.14
CA VAL A 92 17.71 -10.80 1.78
C VAL A 92 17.49 -11.90 0.74
N ALA A 93 16.80 -11.59 -0.36
CA ALA A 93 16.65 -12.48 -1.49
C ALA A 93 17.91 -12.60 -2.39
N GLY A 94 19.02 -11.91 -2.04
CA GLY A 94 20.28 -11.96 -2.78
C GLY A 94 20.27 -11.17 -4.09
N HIS A 95 19.31 -10.27 -4.30
CA HIS A 95 19.18 -9.48 -5.51
C HIS A 95 19.76 -8.08 -5.42
N ALA A 96 19.78 -7.49 -4.22
CA ALA A 96 20.42 -6.21 -3.96
C ALA A 96 21.73 -6.40 -3.19
N THR A 97 22.75 -5.64 -3.57
CA THR A 97 24.05 -5.57 -2.88
C THR A 97 24.29 -4.21 -2.24
N TRP A 98 23.52 -3.19 -2.60
CA TRP A 98 23.54 -1.90 -1.92
C TRP A 98 22.15 -1.27 -1.86
N ILE A 99 21.96 -0.45 -0.83
CA ILE A 99 20.80 0.42 -0.63
C ILE A 99 21.34 1.80 -0.27
N GLU A 100 20.80 2.84 -0.89
CA GLU A 100 21.13 4.22 -0.63
C GLU A 100 19.94 4.94 -0.02
N VAL A 101 20.18 5.67 1.07
CA VAL A 101 19.22 6.51 1.77
C VAL A 101 19.69 7.95 1.70
N VAL A 102 18.88 8.82 1.10
CA VAL A 102 19.19 10.26 0.95
C VAL A 102 18.11 11.11 1.60
N LEU A 103 18.48 11.92 2.59
CA LEU A 103 17.61 12.96 3.14
C LEU A 103 18.04 14.35 2.62
N GLU A 104 17.18 14.96 1.81
CA GLU A 104 17.41 16.25 1.16
C GLU A 104 16.95 17.44 2.03
N ALA A 105 17.51 18.63 1.81
CA ALA A 105 17.27 19.82 2.64
C ALA A 105 15.80 20.31 2.63
N ASP A 106 15.07 20.02 1.55
CA ASP A 106 13.66 20.37 1.35
C ASP A 106 12.69 19.29 1.86
N GLY A 107 13.21 18.28 2.57
CA GLY A 107 12.41 17.28 3.28
C GLY A 107 12.07 16.04 2.46
N TRP A 108 12.59 15.89 1.25
CA TRP A 108 12.49 14.64 0.50
C TRP A 108 13.37 13.56 1.10
N LEU A 109 12.80 12.36 1.20
CA LEU A 109 13.52 11.16 1.59
C LEU A 109 13.51 10.18 0.42
N THR A 110 14.71 9.74 0.05
CA THR A 110 14.91 8.75 -1.02
C THR A 110 15.46 7.46 -0.43
N VAL A 111 14.90 6.34 -0.87
CA VAL A 111 15.49 5.01 -0.72
C VAL A 111 15.68 4.42 -2.13
N ASN A 112 16.89 3.98 -2.42
CA ASN A 112 17.30 3.52 -3.74
C ASN A 112 18.06 2.19 -3.59
N ASP A 113 17.58 1.12 -4.22
CA ASP A 113 18.23 -0.19 -4.21
C ASP A 113 18.72 -0.59 -5.61
N ASN A 114 19.60 -1.58 -5.67
CA ASN A 114 19.98 -2.26 -6.91
C ASN A 114 19.38 -3.67 -7.06
N GLY A 115 18.20 -3.89 -6.48
CA GLY A 115 17.45 -5.14 -6.59
C GLY A 115 16.93 -5.40 -8.01
N ARG A 116 15.94 -6.27 -8.16
CA ARG A 116 15.33 -6.63 -9.45
C ARG A 116 14.56 -5.48 -10.11
N GLY A 117 14.09 -4.52 -9.31
CA GLY A 117 13.15 -3.48 -9.73
C GLY A 117 11.70 -3.98 -9.75
N ILE A 118 10.78 -3.14 -9.27
CA ILE A 118 9.33 -3.41 -9.31
C ILE A 118 8.89 -3.77 -10.75
N PRO A 119 8.02 -4.77 -10.96
CA PRO A 119 7.48 -5.06 -12.29
C PRO A 119 6.72 -3.86 -12.87
N VAL A 120 6.97 -3.56 -14.14
CA VAL A 120 6.39 -2.41 -14.86
C VAL A 120 5.34 -2.81 -15.89
N ASP A 121 5.26 -4.10 -16.20
CA ASP A 121 4.31 -4.66 -17.15
C ASP A 121 2.87 -4.48 -16.69
N PRO A 122 1.89 -4.45 -17.61
CA PRO A 122 0.48 -4.44 -17.27
C PRO A 122 0.10 -5.60 -16.33
N HIS A 123 -0.64 -5.31 -15.27
CA HIS A 123 -1.05 -6.33 -14.31
C HIS A 123 -2.17 -7.22 -14.90
N PRO A 124 -2.12 -8.56 -14.77
CA PRO A 124 -3.13 -9.45 -15.39
C PRO A 124 -4.59 -9.15 -14.97
N LYS A 125 -4.81 -8.78 -13.70
CA LYS A 125 -6.15 -8.38 -13.19
C LYS A 125 -6.51 -6.92 -13.51
N PHE A 126 -5.52 -6.09 -13.84
CA PHE A 126 -5.71 -4.67 -14.14
C PHE A 126 -4.96 -4.31 -15.43
N PRO A 127 -5.39 -4.77 -16.61
CA PRO A 127 -4.60 -4.66 -17.85
C PRO A 127 -4.30 -3.23 -18.30
N ARG A 128 -5.00 -2.24 -17.73
CA ARG A 128 -4.80 -0.81 -18.00
C ARG A 128 -3.80 -0.15 -17.05
N LYS A 129 -3.32 -0.86 -16.03
CA LYS A 129 -2.38 -0.38 -15.01
C LYS A 129 -1.11 -1.22 -15.04
N SER A 130 0.04 -0.58 -14.89
CA SER A 130 1.29 -1.29 -14.61
C SER A 130 1.21 -1.98 -13.25
N ALA A 131 1.96 -3.04 -13.06
CA ALA A 131 2.10 -3.66 -11.74
C ALA A 131 2.63 -2.65 -10.70
N LEU A 132 3.51 -1.72 -11.09
CA LEU A 132 3.96 -0.59 -10.27
C LEU A 132 2.79 0.27 -9.79
N GLU A 133 1.90 0.69 -10.68
CA GLU A 133 0.73 1.49 -10.28
C GLU A 133 -0.19 0.70 -9.36
N VAL A 134 -0.40 -0.59 -9.63
CA VAL A 134 -1.24 -1.45 -8.78
C VAL A 134 -0.71 -1.51 -7.36
N ILE A 135 0.58 -1.80 -7.15
CA ILE A 135 1.14 -1.90 -5.78
C ILE A 135 1.17 -0.54 -5.06
N MET A 136 1.25 0.56 -5.81
CA MET A 136 1.28 1.92 -5.23
C MET A 136 -0.13 2.42 -4.88
N THR A 137 -1.19 1.88 -5.48
CA THR A 137 -2.56 2.44 -5.39
C THR A 137 -3.60 1.48 -4.81
N THR A 138 -3.22 0.24 -4.51
CA THR A 138 -4.15 -0.80 -4.06
C THR A 138 -3.63 -1.43 -2.76
N LEU A 139 -4.46 -1.47 -1.72
CA LEU A 139 -4.16 -2.21 -0.51
C LEU A 139 -4.19 -3.72 -0.78
N HIS A 140 -3.38 -4.48 -0.03
CA HIS A 140 -3.27 -5.92 -0.16
C HIS A 140 -2.85 -6.37 -1.58
N ALA A 141 -1.95 -5.61 -2.19
CA ALA A 141 -1.32 -5.94 -3.46
C ALA A 141 0.20 -6.09 -3.29
N GLY A 142 0.74 -7.25 -3.66
CA GLY A 142 2.16 -7.53 -3.52
C GLY A 142 2.54 -8.94 -3.94
N GLY A 143 3.84 -9.18 -4.10
CA GLY A 143 4.40 -10.50 -4.46
C GLY A 143 4.85 -11.35 -3.26
N LYS A 144 4.50 -10.94 -2.03
CA LYS A 144 4.95 -11.55 -0.77
C LYS A 144 3.86 -12.39 -0.07
N PHE A 145 2.80 -12.74 -0.79
CA PHE A 145 1.71 -13.59 -0.27
C PHE A 145 1.99 -15.09 -0.39
N ASP A 146 2.95 -15.46 -1.23
CA ASP A 146 3.46 -16.82 -1.35
C ASP A 146 5.00 -16.81 -1.29
N SER A 147 5.60 -17.95 -0.98
CA SER A 147 7.05 -18.10 -0.83
C SER A 147 7.80 -18.21 -2.16
N LYS A 148 7.13 -18.03 -3.31
CA LYS A 148 7.74 -18.28 -4.63
C LYS A 148 8.70 -17.16 -5.06
N VAL A 149 8.41 -15.93 -4.66
CA VAL A 149 9.18 -14.74 -5.06
C VAL A 149 10.13 -14.28 -3.96
N TYR A 150 9.74 -14.49 -2.70
CA TYR A 150 10.53 -14.22 -1.51
C TYR A 150 10.38 -15.39 -0.53
N GLU A 151 11.46 -16.13 -0.30
CA GLU A 151 11.46 -17.26 0.65
C GLU A 151 11.36 -16.77 2.10
N THR A 152 11.95 -15.61 2.39
CA THR A 152 11.81 -14.90 3.67
C THR A 152 11.68 -13.41 3.38
N SER A 153 10.69 -12.74 3.98
CA SER A 153 10.51 -11.29 3.88
C SER A 153 9.87 -10.72 5.14
N GLY A 154 10.18 -9.46 5.47
CA GLY A 154 9.56 -8.75 6.59
C GLY A 154 8.15 -8.24 6.26
N GLY A 155 7.89 -7.91 4.99
CA GLY A 155 6.60 -7.37 4.55
C GLY A 155 5.62 -8.44 4.09
N LEU A 156 4.58 -8.75 4.89
CA LEU A 156 3.61 -9.81 4.57
C LEU A 156 2.21 -9.31 4.17
N HIS A 157 1.89 -8.06 4.49
CA HIS A 157 0.51 -7.56 4.39
C HIS A 157 0.14 -7.01 3.00
N GLY A 158 1.14 -6.64 2.19
CA GLY A 158 0.93 -5.99 0.88
C GLY A 158 0.31 -4.59 0.98
N VAL A 159 0.62 -3.84 2.05
CA VAL A 159 0.08 -2.48 2.28
C VAL A 159 1.15 -1.41 2.43
N GLY A 160 2.40 -1.77 2.77
CA GLY A 160 3.42 -0.82 3.20
C GLY A 160 3.64 0.37 2.26
N VAL A 161 4.05 0.09 1.02
CA VAL A 161 4.39 1.17 0.06
C VAL A 161 3.16 1.95 -0.43
N SER A 162 1.98 1.33 -0.51
CA SER A 162 0.74 2.05 -0.84
C SER A 162 0.30 2.97 0.31
N VAL A 163 0.55 2.59 1.57
CA VAL A 163 0.36 3.46 2.72
C VAL A 163 1.33 4.64 2.68
N VAL A 164 2.60 4.41 2.35
CA VAL A 164 3.58 5.51 2.15
C VAL A 164 3.10 6.47 1.06
N ASN A 165 2.63 5.95 -0.07
CA ASN A 165 2.06 6.76 -1.14
C ASN A 165 0.83 7.58 -0.66
N ALA A 166 -0.11 6.93 0.03
CA ALA A 166 -1.31 7.59 0.56
C ALA A 166 -0.98 8.76 1.50
N LEU A 167 0.05 8.61 2.32
CA LEU A 167 0.43 9.56 3.38
C LEU A 167 1.55 10.52 2.97
N SER A 168 1.94 10.51 1.70
CA SER A 168 2.90 11.48 1.12
C SER A 168 2.16 12.58 0.36
N GLU A 169 2.62 13.83 0.47
CA GLU A 169 2.11 14.89 -0.41
C GLU A 169 2.49 14.61 -1.86
N ARG A 170 3.70 14.06 -2.05
CA ARG A 170 4.23 13.66 -3.34
C ARG A 170 5.17 12.47 -3.19
N LEU A 171 5.09 11.55 -4.13
CA LEU A 171 5.93 10.36 -4.22
C LEU A 171 6.33 10.11 -5.67
N GLU A 172 7.60 9.85 -5.90
CA GLU A 172 8.21 9.58 -7.20
C GLU A 172 8.89 8.21 -7.14
N VAL A 173 8.52 7.34 -8.07
CA VAL A 173 9.14 6.02 -8.21
C VAL A 173 9.88 5.99 -9.53
N GLU A 174 11.17 5.67 -9.48
CA GLU A 174 11.93 5.27 -10.65
C GLU A 174 12.24 3.77 -10.57
N VAL A 175 12.10 3.09 -11.70
CA VAL A 175 12.48 1.67 -11.82
C VAL A 175 13.44 1.52 -12.99
N ALA A 176 14.62 0.97 -12.73
CA ALA A 176 15.52 0.54 -13.77
C ALA A 176 15.38 -0.98 -13.97
N ARG A 177 14.77 -1.39 -15.08
CA ARG A 177 14.51 -2.82 -15.39
C ARG A 177 14.54 -3.04 -16.90
N GLY A 178 15.18 -4.13 -17.34
CA GLY A 178 15.31 -4.43 -18.77
C GLY A 178 16.09 -3.37 -19.56
N GLN A 179 17.10 -2.75 -18.94
CA GLN A 179 17.90 -1.66 -19.50
C GLN A 179 17.09 -0.39 -19.85
N VAL A 180 15.91 -0.23 -19.26
CA VAL A 180 15.04 0.94 -19.44
C VAL A 180 14.77 1.55 -18.08
N LEU A 181 14.79 2.88 -18.03
CA LEU A 181 14.40 3.66 -16.86
C LEU A 181 12.94 4.07 -17.00
N TYR A 182 12.13 3.72 -16.01
CA TYR A 182 10.74 4.11 -15.93
C TYR A 182 10.53 5.07 -14.76
N ARG A 183 9.52 5.94 -14.86
CA ARG A 183 9.12 6.82 -13.77
C ARG A 183 7.60 6.92 -13.66
N GLN A 184 7.10 6.96 -12.43
CA GLN A 184 5.71 7.36 -12.16
C GLN A 184 5.65 8.25 -10.92
N THR A 185 4.81 9.29 -10.99
CA THR A 185 4.62 10.26 -9.90
C THR A 185 3.21 10.16 -9.35
N PHE A 186 3.11 10.31 -8.04
CA PHE A 186 1.89 10.24 -7.27
C PHE A 186 1.78 11.43 -6.32
N GLU A 187 0.56 11.84 -6.02
CA GLU A 187 0.23 12.82 -4.99
C GLU A 187 -0.89 12.27 -4.12
N ARG A 188 -0.65 12.16 -2.81
CA ARG A 188 -1.64 11.70 -1.82
C ARG A 188 -2.29 10.36 -2.16
N GLY A 189 -1.53 9.43 -2.72
CA GLY A 189 -2.01 8.11 -3.13
C GLY A 189 -2.51 8.02 -4.58
N HIS A 190 -2.68 9.14 -5.28
CA HIS A 190 -3.22 9.16 -6.63
C HIS A 190 -2.11 9.30 -7.68
N PRO A 191 -2.14 8.54 -8.79
CA PRO A 191 -1.20 8.75 -9.89
C PRO A 191 -1.48 10.10 -10.57
N VAL A 192 -0.45 10.96 -10.65
CA VAL A 192 -0.51 12.24 -11.36
C VAL A 192 0.22 12.19 -12.71
N SER A 193 0.94 11.09 -12.96
CA SER A 193 1.49 10.75 -14.26
C SER A 193 1.09 9.31 -14.64
N LYS A 194 1.14 9.02 -15.95
CA LYS A 194 1.25 7.63 -16.41
C LYS A 194 2.65 7.10 -16.09
N LEU A 195 2.85 5.80 -16.29
CA LEU A 195 4.21 5.24 -16.31
C LEU A 195 4.95 5.78 -17.54
N GLU A 196 5.99 6.56 -17.29
CA GLU A 196 6.84 7.18 -18.31
C GLU A 196 8.05 6.29 -18.60
N GLU A 197 8.37 6.11 -19.88
CA GLU A 197 9.63 5.53 -20.31
C GLU A 197 10.66 6.66 -20.52
N LEU A 198 11.67 6.73 -19.66
CA LEU A 198 12.70 7.79 -19.70
C LEU A 198 13.90 7.42 -20.59
N GLY A 199 13.84 6.25 -21.25
CA GLY A 199 14.85 5.76 -22.18
C GLY A 199 15.83 4.76 -21.57
N LYS A 200 16.89 4.46 -22.34
CA LYS A 200 17.82 3.38 -22.04
C LYS A 200 18.77 3.74 -20.90
N THR A 201 19.00 2.78 -20.00
CA THR A 201 20.01 2.83 -18.94
C THR A 201 20.78 1.52 -18.90
N HIS A 202 22.10 1.57 -19.10
CA HIS A 202 22.91 0.36 -19.30
C HIS A 202 23.49 -0.21 -18.01
N ASN A 203 23.71 0.64 -17.01
CA ASN A 203 24.38 0.29 -15.74
C ASN A 203 23.52 0.61 -14.51
N ARG A 204 22.18 0.60 -14.66
CA ARG A 204 21.25 0.76 -13.53
C ARG A 204 20.27 -0.40 -13.51
N ARG A 205 19.95 -0.84 -12.30
CA ARG A 205 18.87 -1.78 -11.98
C ARG A 205 18.31 -1.39 -10.61
N GLY A 206 17.08 -1.79 -10.32
CA GLY A 206 16.48 -1.65 -9.00
C GLY A 206 15.41 -0.59 -8.94
N THR A 207 15.02 -0.23 -7.72
CA THR A 207 13.94 0.71 -7.46
C THR A 207 14.46 1.90 -6.65
N LYS A 208 14.06 3.10 -7.07
CA LYS A 208 14.21 4.32 -6.28
C LYS A 208 12.83 4.84 -5.93
N VAL A 209 12.55 4.97 -4.63
CA VAL A 209 11.35 5.61 -4.10
C VAL A 209 11.78 6.88 -3.39
N ARG A 210 11.30 8.02 -3.88
CA ARG A 210 11.54 9.35 -3.33
C ARG A 210 10.20 9.94 -2.90
N PHE A 211 10.04 10.32 -1.65
CA PHE A 211 8.76 10.78 -1.12
C PHE A 211 8.90 11.92 -0.12
N LYS A 212 7.83 12.71 0.00
CA LYS A 212 7.71 13.80 0.96
C LYS A 212 6.42 13.62 1.77
N PRO A 213 6.49 13.50 3.10
CA PRO A 213 5.31 13.29 3.95
C PRO A 213 4.28 14.41 3.82
N ASP A 214 2.99 14.08 3.90
CA ASP A 214 1.92 15.07 3.78
C ASP A 214 1.72 15.85 5.09
N ALA A 215 2.00 17.16 5.06
CA ALA A 215 1.78 18.05 6.21
C ALA A 215 0.30 18.13 6.62
N GLN A 216 -0.65 17.77 5.75
CA GLN A 216 -2.07 17.66 6.12
C GLN A 216 -2.36 16.47 7.04
N ILE A 217 -1.49 15.47 7.08
CA ILE A 217 -1.62 14.28 7.92
C ILE A 217 -0.75 14.42 9.19
N PHE A 218 0.51 14.82 9.02
CA PHE A 218 1.50 14.85 10.09
C PHE A 218 1.67 16.23 10.76
N GLY A 219 0.96 17.25 10.27
CA GLY A 219 1.06 18.64 10.72
C GLY A 219 2.15 19.44 10.00
N PRO A 220 2.15 20.78 10.15
CA PRO A 220 3.06 21.68 9.43
C PRO A 220 4.54 21.54 9.85
N ASP A 221 4.80 21.05 11.07
CA ASP A 221 6.14 20.86 11.61
C ASP A 221 6.74 19.48 11.30
N ALA A 222 6.02 18.66 10.53
CA ALA A 222 6.40 17.31 10.15
C ALA A 222 7.75 17.31 9.43
N ARG A 223 8.75 16.71 10.06
CA ARG A 223 10.10 16.58 9.51
C ARG A 223 10.77 15.31 9.98
N PHE A 224 11.50 14.67 9.08
CA PHE A 224 12.38 13.58 9.45
C PHE A 224 13.49 14.06 10.38
N LYS A 225 13.85 13.21 11.35
CA LYS A 225 14.99 13.39 12.23
C LYS A 225 16.16 12.58 11.65
N PRO A 226 17.24 13.23 11.17
CA PRO A 226 18.39 12.53 10.59
C PRO A 226 18.94 11.44 11.51
N ALA A 227 19.04 11.73 12.83
CA ALA A 227 19.53 10.77 13.81
C ALA A 227 18.69 9.49 13.91
N ARG A 228 17.37 9.60 13.75
CA ARG A 228 16.46 8.45 13.81
C ARG A 228 16.56 7.62 12.53
N LEU A 229 16.53 8.26 11.36
CA LEU A 229 16.71 7.60 10.07
C LEU A 229 18.07 6.89 9.99
N PHE A 230 19.16 7.58 10.34
CA PHE A 230 20.50 7.02 10.34
C PHE A 230 20.60 5.82 11.29
N LYS A 231 20.04 5.93 12.50
CA LYS A 231 20.00 4.80 13.44
C LYS A 231 19.24 3.60 12.87
N MET A 232 18.09 3.83 12.23
CA MET A 232 17.29 2.77 11.60
C MET A 232 18.05 2.09 10.45
N ALA A 233 18.66 2.87 9.55
CA ALA A 233 19.48 2.37 8.44
C ALA A 233 20.68 1.55 8.95
N ARG A 234 21.41 2.09 9.94
CA ARG A 234 22.56 1.42 10.57
C ARG A 234 22.16 0.13 11.29
N SER A 235 21.00 0.11 11.95
CA SER A 235 20.47 -1.11 12.57
C SER A 235 20.21 -2.22 11.54
N LYS A 236 19.71 -1.89 10.35
CA LYS A 236 19.55 -2.88 9.27
C LYS A 236 20.90 -3.40 8.77
N ALA A 237 21.90 -2.52 8.62
CA ALA A 237 23.25 -2.91 8.19
C ALA A 237 23.90 -3.94 9.15
N TYR A 238 23.69 -3.78 10.46
CA TYR A 238 24.24 -4.74 11.44
C TYR A 238 23.57 -6.12 11.40
N LEU A 239 22.29 -6.18 11.04
CA LEU A 239 21.51 -7.42 11.06
C LEU A 239 21.72 -8.26 9.79
N PHE A 240 22.09 -7.63 8.68
CA PHE A 240 22.19 -8.28 7.38
C PHE A 240 23.58 -8.08 6.77
N GLY A 241 24.44 -9.09 6.93
CA GLY A 241 25.74 -9.11 6.27
C GLY A 241 25.59 -9.25 4.76
N GLY A 242 26.44 -8.56 4.00
CA GLY A 242 26.50 -8.68 2.53
C GLY A 242 25.73 -7.61 1.75
N VAL A 243 25.10 -6.65 2.43
CA VAL A 243 24.50 -5.45 1.81
C VAL A 243 25.18 -4.19 2.32
N GLU A 244 25.54 -3.30 1.40
CA GLU A 244 26.09 -1.97 1.70
C GLU A 244 24.96 -0.96 1.86
N ILE A 245 24.87 -0.27 3.01
CA ILE A 245 23.83 0.75 3.23
C ILE A 245 24.47 2.14 3.23
N ARG A 246 24.33 2.84 2.12
CA ARG A 246 24.85 4.19 1.91
C ARG A 246 23.88 5.21 2.50
N TRP A 247 24.39 6.08 3.34
CA TRP A 247 23.65 7.18 3.94
C TRP A 247 24.18 8.50 3.37
N ARG A 248 23.26 9.39 3.01
CA ARG A 248 23.56 10.78 2.68
C ARG A 248 22.50 11.70 3.30
N CYS A 249 22.94 12.77 3.93
CA CYS A 249 22.07 13.77 4.52
C CYS A 249 22.55 15.17 4.18
N ALA A 250 21.62 16.04 3.81
CA ALA A 250 21.90 17.44 3.62
C ALA A 250 22.52 18.04 4.92
N PRO A 251 23.73 18.65 4.85
CA PRO A 251 24.42 19.17 6.03
C PRO A 251 23.59 20.14 6.88
N ALA A 252 22.70 20.91 6.24
CA ALA A 252 21.82 21.87 6.91
C ALA A 252 20.82 21.22 7.89
N LEU A 253 20.57 19.91 7.78
CA LEU A 253 19.65 19.18 8.66
C LEU A 253 20.38 18.54 9.85
N ILE A 254 21.70 18.50 9.83
CA ILE A 254 22.52 17.86 10.86
C ILE A 254 22.71 18.86 11.99
N GLY A 255 22.14 18.56 13.16
CA GLY A 255 22.32 19.40 14.34
C GLY A 255 23.77 19.36 14.82
N THR A 256 24.26 20.47 15.37
CA THR A 256 25.63 20.60 15.90
C THR A 256 25.97 19.57 16.97
N ASP A 257 24.96 19.10 17.72
CA ASP A 257 25.11 18.11 18.79
C ASP A 257 24.81 16.67 18.35
N THR A 258 24.58 16.44 17.05
CA THR A 258 24.20 15.11 16.55
C THR A 258 25.42 14.34 16.04
N LYS A 259 25.59 13.09 16.49
CA LYS A 259 26.64 12.16 16.00
C LYS A 259 26.34 11.58 14.61
N VAL A 260 25.55 12.28 13.80
CA VAL A 260 25.09 11.81 12.49
C VAL A 260 26.04 12.36 11.43
N PRO A 261 26.75 11.51 10.68
CA PRO A 261 27.59 12.01 9.60
C PRO A 261 26.73 12.46 8.41
N ALA A 262 27.25 13.39 7.61
CA ALA A 262 26.60 13.78 6.36
C ALA A 262 26.61 12.64 5.34
N GLU A 263 27.64 11.81 5.36
CA GLU A 263 27.79 10.63 4.49
C GLU A 263 28.34 9.46 5.31
N ALA A 264 27.82 8.25 5.06
CA ALA A 264 28.32 7.02 5.66
C ALA A 264 27.99 5.81 4.77
N VAL A 265 28.71 4.71 4.97
CA VAL A 265 28.56 3.44 4.27
C VAL A 265 28.63 2.30 5.28
#